data_AF-A0A6L3SVV8-F1
#
_entry.id   AF-A0A6L3SVV8-F1
#
_cell.length_a   1.000
_cell.length_b   1.000
_cell.length_c   1.000
_cell.angle_alpha   90.00
_cell.angle_beta   90.00
_cell.angle_gamma   90.00
#
_symmetry.space_group_name_H-M   'P 1'
#
loop_
_entity.id
_entity.type
_entity.pdbx_description
1 polymer ?
#
loop_
_entity_poly.entity_id
_entity_poly.type
_entity_poly.pdbx_seq_one_letter_code
_entity_poly.pdbx_strand_id
1 'polypeptide(L)'
;MGGSSADIEALLVDVTDPDNPTPAMLPAIFRDIVGRLGAARLAYAVVGRIALALHEQARFVRAIEIVANLDADGDDRAAELVQAMRARFATHIDPHLCQRPISLTLRPYACATEAGLLAEAITRTWFGVPAQLASAEHLLWLWCQSDAIDHHADAATLVAGSTVDLHRVQGLLRETDDSDEAGQRRLRLAIGDAVLSTASSFKRFMDERRARLDPNRVPVWRMPQDGSAEA
;
A
#
# COMPACT_ATOMS: atom_id res chain seq x y z
N MET A 1 3.31 11.64 -13.32
CA MET A 1 3.69 10.72 -14.41
C MET A 1 3.23 9.33 -13.98
N GLY A 2 2.13 8.83 -14.55
CA GLY A 2 1.59 7.51 -14.20
C GLY A 2 2.28 6.45 -15.05
N GLY A 3 3.15 5.64 -14.43
CA GLY A 3 3.63 4.41 -15.06
C GLY A 3 2.47 3.45 -15.32
N SER A 4 2.61 2.59 -16.32
CA SER A 4 1.66 1.52 -16.56
C SER A 4 1.59 0.59 -15.34
N SER A 5 0.47 -0.11 -15.13
CA SER A 5 0.37 -1.16 -14.08
C SER A 5 1.52 -2.17 -14.20
N ALA A 6 1.95 -2.47 -15.43
CA ALA A 6 3.08 -3.35 -15.69
C ALA A 6 4.43 -2.81 -15.15
N ASP A 7 4.64 -1.49 -15.18
CA ASP A 7 5.87 -0.85 -14.67
C ASP A 7 5.90 -0.89 -13.14
N ILE A 8 4.74 -0.69 -12.51
CA ILE A 8 4.56 -0.80 -11.06
C ILE A 8 4.77 -2.25 -10.63
N GLU A 9 4.17 -3.22 -11.34
CA GLU A 9 4.32 -4.65 -11.07
C GLU A 9 5.77 -5.13 -11.18
N ALA A 10 6.53 -4.60 -12.14
CA ALA A 10 7.95 -4.90 -12.28
C ALA A 10 8.79 -4.39 -11.10
N LEU A 11 8.34 -3.34 -10.39
CA LEU A 11 9.01 -2.82 -9.20
C LEU A 11 8.65 -3.61 -7.92
N LEU A 12 7.53 -4.34 -7.92
CA LEU A 12 7.14 -5.21 -6.81
C LEU A 12 7.95 -6.51 -6.79
N VAL A 13 8.48 -6.89 -7.95
CA VAL A 13 9.23 -8.13 -8.16
C VAL A 13 10.67 -7.76 -8.47
N ASP A 14 11.57 -7.88 -7.51
CA ASP A 14 12.98 -7.58 -7.74
C ASP A 14 13.60 -8.65 -8.65
N VAL A 15 13.68 -8.35 -9.95
CA VAL A 15 14.28 -9.23 -10.95
C VAL A 15 15.81 -9.23 -10.88
N THR A 16 16.39 -8.33 -10.09
CA THR A 16 17.83 -8.11 -9.95
C THR A 16 18.42 -8.64 -8.65
N ASP A 17 17.59 -8.96 -7.65
CA ASP A 17 18.03 -9.60 -6.41
C ASP A 17 18.53 -11.03 -6.71
N PRO A 18 19.84 -11.31 -6.56
CA PRO A 18 20.41 -12.64 -6.80
C PRO A 18 19.87 -13.69 -5.82
N ASP A 19 19.30 -13.25 -4.70
CA ASP A 19 18.66 -14.12 -3.70
C ASP A 19 17.14 -14.22 -3.89
N ASN A 20 16.57 -13.63 -4.96
CA ASN A 20 15.15 -13.81 -5.29
C ASN A 20 14.97 -15.15 -6.04
N PRO A 21 14.48 -16.21 -5.37
CA PRO A 21 14.55 -17.56 -5.90
C PRO A 21 13.71 -17.72 -7.17
N THR A 22 12.71 -16.88 -7.41
CA THR A 22 12.04 -16.77 -8.71
C THR A 22 11.15 -15.52 -8.78
N PRO A 23 11.52 -14.49 -9.57
CA PRO A 23 10.68 -13.31 -9.82
C PRO A 23 9.23 -13.66 -10.22
N ALA A 24 9.05 -14.74 -10.97
CA ALA A 24 7.74 -15.17 -11.44
C ALA A 24 6.81 -15.77 -10.36
N MET A 25 7.32 -16.14 -9.18
CA MET A 25 6.52 -16.92 -8.22
C MET A 25 5.56 -16.08 -7.37
N LEU A 26 5.91 -14.85 -7.00
CA LEU A 26 4.94 -13.97 -6.32
C LEU A 26 3.71 -13.71 -7.21
N PRO A 27 3.87 -13.33 -8.50
CA PRO A 27 2.74 -13.25 -9.44
C PRO A 27 1.95 -14.56 -9.55
N ALA A 28 2.62 -15.72 -9.57
CA ALA A 28 1.95 -17.02 -9.69
C ALA A 28 1.10 -17.37 -8.45
N ILE A 29 1.65 -17.17 -7.25
CA ILE A 29 0.95 -17.39 -5.98
C ILE A 29 -0.23 -16.43 -5.88
N PHE A 30 -0.03 -15.16 -6.22
CA PHE A 30 -1.08 -14.14 -6.23
C PHE A 30 -2.24 -14.53 -7.15
N ARG A 31 -1.96 -14.93 -8.39
CA ARG A 31 -2.99 -15.37 -9.34
C ARG A 31 -3.78 -16.57 -8.83
N ASP A 32 -3.13 -17.55 -8.20
CA ASP A 32 -3.83 -18.75 -7.70
C ASP A 32 -4.75 -18.40 -6.53
N ILE A 33 -4.28 -17.64 -5.53
CA ILE A 33 -5.11 -17.29 -4.38
C ILE A 33 -6.26 -16.35 -4.77
N VAL A 34 -5.99 -15.31 -5.56
CA VAL A 34 -7.03 -14.39 -6.07
C VAL A 34 -8.03 -15.13 -6.95
N GLY A 35 -7.55 -16.03 -7.81
CA GLY A 35 -8.41 -16.87 -8.66
C GLY A 35 -9.35 -17.76 -7.83
N ARG A 36 -8.87 -18.34 -6.73
CA ARG A 36 -9.70 -19.15 -5.81
C ARG A 36 -10.73 -18.32 -5.08
N LEU A 37 -10.35 -17.14 -4.56
CA LEU A 37 -11.28 -16.23 -3.90
C LEU A 37 -12.37 -15.75 -4.86
N GLY A 38 -12.00 -15.41 -6.10
CA GLY A 38 -12.94 -15.05 -7.15
C GLY A 38 -13.87 -16.20 -7.57
N ALA A 39 -13.34 -17.42 -7.72
CA ALA A 39 -14.15 -18.60 -8.03
C ALA A 39 -15.16 -18.93 -6.93
N ALA A 40 -14.78 -18.72 -5.67
CA ALA A 40 -15.64 -18.87 -4.51
C ALA A 40 -16.60 -17.67 -4.30
N ARG A 41 -16.51 -16.62 -5.13
CA ARG A 41 -17.30 -15.37 -5.04
C ARG A 41 -17.23 -14.70 -3.67
N LEU A 42 -16.06 -14.77 -3.04
CA LEU A 42 -15.84 -14.15 -1.74
C LEU A 42 -15.56 -12.66 -1.94
N ALA A 43 -16.13 -11.82 -1.09
CA ALA A 43 -15.71 -10.42 -0.98
C ALA A 43 -14.32 -10.40 -0.34
N TYR A 44 -13.36 -9.73 -0.97
CA TYR A 44 -12.00 -9.64 -0.44
C TYR A 44 -11.32 -8.35 -0.88
N ALA A 45 -10.28 -7.98 -0.17
CA ALA A 45 -9.34 -6.95 -0.58
C ALA A 45 -7.92 -7.43 -0.31
N VAL A 46 -7.07 -7.30 -1.33
CA VAL A 46 -5.62 -7.35 -1.13
C VAL A 46 -5.23 -6.08 -0.37
N VAL A 47 -4.49 -6.26 0.71
CA VAL A 47 -3.99 -5.17 1.57
C VAL A 47 -2.45 -5.14 1.54
N GLY A 48 -1.86 -4.31 2.38
CA GLY A 48 -0.41 -4.24 2.53
C GLY A 48 0.30 -3.64 1.31
N ARG A 49 1.55 -4.03 1.11
CA ARG A 49 2.44 -3.36 0.13
C ARG A 49 2.02 -3.49 -1.33
N ILE A 50 1.30 -4.55 -1.68
CA ILE A 50 0.76 -4.73 -3.04
C ILE A 50 -0.29 -3.65 -3.32
N ALA A 51 -1.21 -3.41 -2.38
CA ALA A 51 -2.25 -2.38 -2.52
C ALA A 51 -1.68 -0.97 -2.35
N LEU A 52 -0.70 -0.77 -1.45
CA LEU A 52 -0.02 0.52 -1.28
C LEU A 52 0.62 1.04 -2.58
N ALA A 53 1.08 0.14 -3.45
CA ALA A 53 1.64 0.51 -4.75
C ALA A 53 0.64 1.20 -5.71
N LEU A 54 -0.66 1.21 -5.40
CA LEU A 54 -1.64 2.06 -6.09
C LEU A 54 -1.51 3.54 -5.72
N HIS A 55 -1.06 3.82 -4.49
CA HIS A 55 -1.13 5.13 -3.87
C HIS A 55 0.26 5.76 -3.70
N GLU A 56 1.30 4.92 -3.74
CA GLU A 56 2.68 5.30 -3.48
C GLU A 56 3.65 4.69 -4.49
N GLN A 57 4.92 5.08 -4.39
CA GLN A 57 5.97 4.47 -5.17
C GLN A 57 6.08 2.97 -4.83
N ALA A 58 5.92 2.12 -5.85
CA ALA A 58 6.10 0.68 -5.72
C ALA A 58 7.52 0.35 -5.21
N ARG A 59 7.56 -0.62 -4.30
CA ARG A 59 8.78 -1.18 -3.71
C ARG A 59 8.70 -2.69 -3.77
N PHE A 60 9.84 -3.36 -3.68
CA PHE A 60 9.88 -4.82 -3.64
C PHE A 60 8.99 -5.39 -2.54
N VAL A 61 8.21 -6.42 -2.89
CA VAL A 61 7.27 -7.09 -1.98
C VAL A 61 7.57 -8.59 -1.94
N ARG A 62 7.45 -9.16 -0.73
CA ARG A 62 7.54 -10.61 -0.49
C ARG A 62 6.38 -11.12 0.35
N ALA A 63 5.33 -10.33 0.46
CA ALA A 63 4.15 -10.63 1.25
C ALA A 63 2.90 -10.41 0.40
N ILE A 64 1.99 -11.38 0.44
CA ILE A 64 0.64 -11.26 -0.09
C ILE A 64 -0.29 -11.28 1.10
N GLU A 65 -0.97 -10.17 1.33
CA GLU A 65 -1.85 -9.97 2.49
C GLU A 65 -3.26 -9.74 1.98
N ILE A 66 -4.22 -10.52 2.48
CA ILE A 66 -5.60 -10.50 2.02
C ILE A 66 -6.54 -10.54 3.21
N VAL A 67 -7.55 -9.66 3.16
CA VAL A 67 -8.72 -9.70 4.04
C VAL A 67 -9.91 -10.15 3.23
N ALA A 68 -10.70 -11.10 3.74
CA ALA A 68 -11.85 -11.62 3.04
C ALA A 68 -13.06 -11.83 3.97
N ASN A 69 -14.26 -11.83 3.39
CA ASN A 69 -15.45 -12.39 4.03
C ASN A 69 -15.40 -13.91 3.89
N LEU A 70 -15.16 -14.61 5.01
CA LEU A 70 -15.00 -16.06 5.05
C LEU A 70 -16.11 -16.78 5.82
N ASP A 71 -17.22 -16.08 6.09
CA ASP A 71 -18.37 -16.56 6.87
C ASP A 71 -18.00 -16.90 8.34
N ALA A 72 -18.89 -17.61 9.06
CA ALA A 72 -18.78 -17.88 10.50
C ALA A 72 -17.57 -18.75 10.87
N ASP A 73 -17.11 -19.63 9.98
CA ASP A 73 -15.93 -20.49 10.14
C ASP A 73 -14.68 -19.87 9.48
N GLY A 74 -14.60 -18.53 9.52
CA GLY A 74 -13.70 -17.76 8.68
C GLY A 74 -12.22 -18.05 8.90
N ASP A 75 -11.82 -18.28 10.15
CA ASP A 75 -10.43 -18.60 10.50
C ASP A 75 -10.00 -19.98 10.00
N ASP A 76 -10.85 -21.00 10.17
CA ASP A 76 -10.56 -22.36 9.69
C ASP A 76 -10.46 -22.38 8.17
N ARG A 77 -11.41 -21.72 7.49
CA ARG A 77 -11.40 -21.60 6.02
C ARG A 77 -10.19 -20.81 5.51
N ALA A 78 -9.77 -19.77 6.22
CA ALA A 78 -8.55 -19.03 5.91
C ALA A 78 -7.33 -19.95 6.03
N ALA A 79 -7.21 -20.67 7.14
CA ALA A 79 -6.11 -21.58 7.42
C ALA A 79 -6.03 -22.70 6.39
N GLU A 80 -7.17 -23.31 6.01
CA GLU A 80 -7.24 -24.33 4.96
C GLU A 80 -6.74 -23.81 3.60
N LEU A 81 -7.19 -22.62 3.19
CA LEU A 81 -6.75 -22.00 1.94
C LEU A 81 -5.24 -21.68 1.96
N VAL A 82 -4.75 -21.10 3.05
CA VAL A 82 -3.31 -20.80 3.22
C VAL A 82 -2.49 -22.08 3.23
N GLN A 83 -2.97 -23.14 3.89
CA GLN A 83 -2.27 -24.42 3.96
C GLN A 83 -2.25 -25.12 2.59
N ALA A 84 -3.34 -25.06 1.82
CA ALA A 84 -3.37 -25.56 0.45
C ALA A 84 -2.38 -24.80 -0.46
N MET A 85 -2.26 -23.50 -0.28
CA MET A 85 -1.27 -22.68 -0.98
C MET A 85 0.17 -23.02 -0.57
N ARG A 86 0.42 -23.18 0.74
CA ARG A 86 1.71 -23.62 1.27
C ARG A 86 2.12 -24.98 0.71
N ALA A 87 1.21 -25.96 0.68
CA ALA A 87 1.50 -27.27 0.12
C ALA A 87 1.84 -27.20 -1.38
N ARG A 88 1.12 -26.37 -2.15
CA ARG A 88 1.32 -26.23 -3.60
C ARG A 88 2.58 -25.46 -3.97
N PHE A 89 2.98 -24.47 -3.16
CA PHE A 89 4.12 -23.59 -3.41
C PHE A 89 5.20 -23.73 -2.31
N ALA A 90 5.36 -24.93 -1.76
CA ALA A 90 6.18 -25.19 -0.57
C ALA A 90 7.62 -24.67 -0.71
N THR A 91 8.24 -24.85 -1.88
CA THR A 91 9.60 -24.39 -2.19
C THR A 91 9.78 -22.86 -2.11
N HIS A 92 8.69 -22.10 -2.07
CA HIS A 92 8.71 -20.63 -2.07
C HIS A 92 8.06 -19.99 -0.84
N ILE A 93 7.16 -20.70 -0.15
CA ILE A 93 6.43 -20.18 1.02
C ILE A 93 6.96 -20.78 2.34
N ASP A 94 7.48 -22.01 2.32
CA ASP A 94 7.94 -22.67 3.55
C ASP A 94 9.30 -22.10 4.02
N PRO A 95 9.39 -21.51 5.23
CA PRO A 95 10.65 -20.99 5.77
C PRO A 95 11.73 -22.07 5.95
N HIS A 96 11.37 -23.34 6.05
CA HIS A 96 12.34 -24.43 6.17
C HIS A 96 12.97 -24.82 4.82
N LEU A 97 12.27 -24.54 3.70
CA LEU A 97 12.70 -24.89 2.35
C LEU A 97 13.28 -23.69 1.59
N CYS A 98 12.94 -22.47 2.03
CA CYS A 98 13.37 -21.24 1.40
C CYS A 98 13.90 -20.26 2.45
N GLN A 99 15.18 -19.85 2.33
CA GLN A 99 15.81 -18.90 3.25
C GLN A 99 15.07 -17.55 3.31
N ARG A 100 14.43 -17.20 2.19
CA ARG A 100 13.64 -16.00 2.05
C ARG A 100 12.27 -16.44 1.53
N PRO A 101 11.30 -16.83 2.37
CA PRO A 101 9.99 -17.27 1.89
C PRO A 101 9.12 -16.08 1.46
N ILE A 102 8.17 -16.31 0.55
CA ILE A 102 7.06 -15.39 0.26
C ILE A 102 6.01 -15.62 1.34
N SER A 103 5.69 -14.59 2.11
CA SER A 103 4.61 -14.64 3.11
C SER A 103 3.25 -14.58 2.43
N LEU A 104 2.33 -15.42 2.85
CA LEU A 104 0.92 -15.36 2.47
C LEU A 104 0.08 -15.33 3.75
N THR A 105 -0.67 -14.24 3.91
CA THR A 105 -1.62 -14.06 5.00
C THR A 105 -3.00 -13.86 4.40
N LEU A 106 -3.95 -14.71 4.80
CA LEU A 106 -5.37 -14.54 4.55
C LEU A 106 -6.06 -14.54 5.91
N ARG A 107 -6.89 -13.53 6.17
CA ARG A 107 -7.69 -13.49 7.41
C ARG A 107 -9.14 -13.08 7.12
N PRO A 108 -10.08 -13.47 7.99
CA PRO A 108 -11.42 -12.89 7.95
C PRO A 108 -11.37 -11.38 8.25
N TYR A 109 -12.39 -10.65 7.83
CA TYR A 109 -12.58 -9.28 8.30
C TYR A 109 -12.89 -9.28 9.81
N ALA A 110 -12.44 -8.25 10.51
CA ALA A 110 -12.51 -8.14 11.96
C ALA A 110 -13.83 -7.52 12.45
N CYS A 111 -14.47 -6.66 11.66
CA CYS A 111 -15.68 -5.95 12.06
C CYS A 111 -16.55 -5.51 10.87
N ALA A 112 -17.77 -5.04 11.17
CA ALA A 112 -18.71 -4.53 10.16
C ALA A 112 -18.15 -3.35 9.35
N THR A 113 -17.39 -2.46 10.00
CA THR A 113 -16.71 -1.34 9.33
C THR A 113 -15.72 -1.85 8.28
N GLU A 114 -14.93 -2.88 8.61
CA GLU A 114 -14.02 -3.50 7.63
C GLU A 114 -14.78 -4.21 6.50
N ALA A 115 -15.91 -4.87 6.80
CA ALA A 115 -16.78 -5.44 5.76
C ALA A 115 -17.30 -4.37 4.78
N GLY A 116 -17.63 -3.17 5.27
CA GLY A 116 -17.97 -2.03 4.41
C GLY A 116 -16.80 -1.59 3.53
N LEU A 117 -15.59 -1.52 4.08
CA LEU A 117 -14.37 -1.18 3.33
C LEU A 117 -14.01 -2.24 2.27
N LEU A 118 -14.33 -3.52 2.48
CA LEU A 118 -14.17 -4.56 1.46
C LEU A 118 -15.04 -4.29 0.23
N ALA A 119 -16.27 -3.79 0.40
CA ALA A 119 -17.18 -3.50 -0.71
C ALA A 119 -16.69 -2.32 -1.58
N GLU A 120 -15.77 -1.52 -1.07
CA GLU A 120 -15.18 -0.36 -1.75
C GLU A 120 -13.81 -0.66 -2.38
N ALA A 121 -13.38 -1.92 -2.36
CA ALA A 121 -12.11 -2.31 -2.94
C ALA A 121 -12.04 -1.94 -4.43
N ILE A 122 -10.88 -1.40 -4.83
CA ILE A 122 -10.61 -0.93 -6.17
C ILE A 122 -10.29 -2.15 -7.04
N THR A 123 -11.15 -2.44 -8.01
CA THR A 123 -10.89 -3.51 -8.98
C THR A 123 -9.89 -3.04 -10.04
N ARG A 124 -8.71 -3.66 -10.10
CA ARG A 124 -7.68 -3.43 -11.13
C ARG A 124 -7.08 -4.74 -11.61
N THR A 125 -6.59 -4.77 -12.85
CA THR A 125 -5.75 -5.87 -13.30
C THR A 125 -4.40 -5.78 -12.59
N TRP A 126 -4.01 -6.84 -11.90
CA TRP A 126 -2.73 -6.96 -11.20
C TRP A 126 -2.14 -8.34 -11.46
N PHE A 127 -0.87 -8.41 -11.85
CA PHE A 127 -0.19 -9.66 -12.22
C PHE A 127 -0.95 -10.50 -13.25
N GLY A 128 -1.69 -9.83 -14.13
CA GLY A 128 -2.48 -10.43 -15.20
C GLY A 128 -3.87 -10.95 -14.80
N VAL A 129 -4.36 -10.69 -13.58
CA VAL A 129 -5.72 -11.06 -13.15
C VAL A 129 -6.48 -9.85 -12.59
N PRO A 130 -7.81 -9.77 -12.74
CA PRO A 130 -8.60 -8.76 -12.03
C PRO A 130 -8.53 -9.04 -10.52
N ALA A 131 -8.06 -8.07 -9.75
CA ALA A 131 -7.92 -8.14 -8.31
C ALA A 131 -8.61 -6.96 -7.62
N GLN A 132 -9.23 -7.23 -6.47
CA GLN A 132 -9.77 -6.22 -5.57
C GLN A 132 -8.66 -5.76 -4.62
N LEU A 133 -8.19 -4.54 -4.80
CA LEU A 133 -7.13 -3.92 -3.99
C LEU A 133 -7.76 -2.93 -3.00
N ALA A 134 -7.27 -2.88 -1.77
CA ALA A 134 -7.78 -1.97 -0.75
C ALA A 134 -7.62 -0.49 -1.15
N SER A 135 -8.57 0.34 -0.76
CA SER A 135 -8.47 1.80 -0.90
C SER A 135 -7.44 2.38 0.07
N ALA A 136 -7.02 3.62 -0.17
CA ALA A 136 -6.09 4.33 0.70
C ALA A 136 -6.66 4.50 2.12
N GLU A 137 -7.97 4.76 2.24
CA GLU A 137 -8.67 4.84 3.53
C GLU A 137 -8.68 3.50 4.26
N HIS A 138 -8.92 2.39 3.54
CA HIS A 138 -8.89 1.06 4.14
C HIS A 138 -7.48 0.73 4.66
N LEU A 139 -6.44 1.01 3.86
CA LEU A 139 -5.05 0.79 4.27
C LEU A 139 -4.66 1.63 5.49
N LEU A 140 -5.03 2.91 5.52
CA LEU A 140 -4.73 3.78 6.66
C LEU A 140 -5.52 3.39 7.91
N TRP A 141 -6.80 3.03 7.77
CA TRP A 141 -7.61 2.53 8.89
C TRP A 141 -7.03 1.23 9.46
N LEU A 142 -6.66 0.27 8.59
CA LEU A 142 -6.06 -0.99 9.01
C LEU A 142 -4.74 -0.77 9.76
N TRP A 143 -3.92 0.18 9.29
CA TRP A 143 -2.70 0.57 9.99
C TRP A 143 -3.00 1.13 11.37
N CYS A 144 -3.97 2.04 11.49
CA CYS A 144 -4.35 2.61 12.78
C CYS A 144 -4.81 1.53 13.78
N GLN A 145 -5.34 0.41 13.30
CA GLN A 145 -5.76 -0.72 14.13
C GLN A 145 -4.63 -1.70 14.49
N SER A 146 -3.45 -1.57 13.89
CA SER A 146 -2.32 -2.49 14.09
C SER A 146 -1.18 -1.84 14.86
N ASP A 147 -0.58 -2.58 15.79
CA ASP A 147 0.68 -2.20 16.48
C ASP A 147 1.93 -2.62 15.71
N ALA A 148 1.79 -3.13 14.48
CA ALA A 148 2.95 -3.54 13.67
C ALA A 148 3.78 -2.31 13.25
N ILE A 149 4.99 -2.23 13.82
CA ILE A 149 5.95 -1.11 13.70
C ILE A 149 6.36 -0.84 12.24
N ASP A 150 6.37 -1.88 11.40
CA ASP A 150 6.90 -1.83 10.03
C ASP A 150 6.07 -0.99 9.05
N HIS A 151 4.91 -0.48 9.46
CA HIS A 151 3.95 0.20 8.59
C HIS A 151 3.81 1.71 8.85
N HIS A 152 4.52 2.29 9.84
CA HIS A 152 4.39 3.72 10.17
C HIS A 152 4.81 4.64 9.01
N ALA A 153 5.86 4.26 8.26
CA ALA A 153 6.33 5.01 7.10
C ALA A 153 5.32 5.00 5.93
N ASP A 154 4.59 3.89 5.78
CA ASP A 154 3.57 3.74 4.74
C ASP A 154 2.33 4.59 5.08
N ALA A 155 1.90 4.61 6.35
CA ALA A 155 0.81 5.47 6.79
C ALA A 155 1.11 6.97 6.60
N ALA A 156 2.31 7.42 6.97
CA ALA A 156 2.72 8.81 6.75
C ALA A 156 2.79 9.17 5.26
N THR A 157 3.21 8.24 4.40
CA THR A 157 3.30 8.48 2.97
C THR A 157 1.90 8.55 2.32
N LEU A 158 0.95 7.73 2.76
CA LEU A 158 -0.46 7.79 2.33
C LEU A 158 -1.07 9.16 2.65
N VAL A 159 -0.83 9.64 3.88
CA VAL A 159 -1.29 10.96 4.32
C VAL A 159 -0.62 12.08 3.50
N ALA A 160 0.70 12.01 3.29
CA ALA A 160 1.45 13.01 2.53
C ALA A 160 1.03 13.05 1.05
N GLY A 161 0.68 11.90 0.47
CA GLY A 161 0.22 11.75 -0.92
C GLY A 161 -1.12 12.42 -1.20
N SER A 162 -1.85 12.88 -0.16
CA SER A 162 -3.19 13.47 -0.27
C SER A 162 -4.22 12.56 -0.98
N THR A 163 -3.98 11.25 -0.95
CA THR A 163 -4.84 10.22 -1.55
C THR A 163 -5.95 9.76 -0.61
N VAL A 164 -5.86 10.13 0.68
CA VAL A 164 -6.75 9.69 1.75
C VAL A 164 -7.66 10.82 2.21
N ASP A 165 -8.97 10.56 2.32
CA ASP A 165 -9.87 11.40 3.12
C ASP A 165 -9.67 11.14 4.62
N LEU A 166 -8.89 12.01 5.28
CA LEU A 166 -8.61 11.89 6.72
C LEU A 166 -9.84 12.04 7.60
N HIS A 167 -10.83 12.84 7.19
CA HIS A 167 -12.07 13.01 7.96
C HIS A 167 -12.86 11.70 7.95
N ARG A 168 -12.87 11.03 6.80
CA ARG A 168 -13.48 9.72 6.67
C ARG A 168 -12.78 8.67 7.54
N VAL A 169 -11.44 8.61 7.52
CA VAL A 169 -10.68 7.66 8.37
C VAL A 169 -10.92 7.94 9.86
N GLN A 170 -11.00 9.21 10.28
CA GLN A 170 -11.39 9.55 11.65
C GLN A 170 -12.80 9.05 12.01
N GLY A 171 -13.75 9.15 11.07
CA GLY A 171 -15.09 8.59 11.25
C GLY A 171 -15.07 7.08 11.47
N LEU A 172 -14.35 6.35 10.61
CA LEU A 172 -14.19 4.90 10.70
C LEU A 172 -13.56 4.49 12.03
N LEU A 173 -12.53 5.21 12.49
CA LEU A 173 -11.89 4.93 13.78
C LEU A 173 -12.81 5.19 14.97
N ARG A 174 -13.71 6.18 14.91
CA ARG A 174 -14.69 6.39 15.99
C ARG A 174 -15.69 5.26 16.11
N GLU A 175 -15.96 4.52 15.04
CA GLU A 175 -16.83 3.36 15.04
C GLU A 175 -16.15 2.13 15.65
N THR A 176 -14.82 2.04 15.56
CA THR A 176 -14.05 0.81 15.83
C THR A 176 -13.00 0.92 16.93
N ASP A 177 -12.64 2.12 17.37
CA ASP A 177 -11.66 2.31 18.45
C ASP A 177 -12.27 1.94 19.80
N ASP A 178 -11.46 1.26 20.61
CA ASP A 178 -11.76 1.01 22.02
C ASP A 178 -11.67 2.32 22.84
N SER A 179 -12.04 2.25 24.12
CA SER A 179 -11.99 3.39 25.06
C SER A 179 -10.65 4.11 25.11
N ASP A 180 -9.58 3.41 24.76
CA ASP A 180 -8.23 3.94 24.79
C ASP A 180 -7.90 4.79 23.56
N GLU A 181 -8.77 4.91 22.55
CA GLU A 181 -8.53 5.72 21.33
C GLU A 181 -7.14 5.47 20.67
N ALA A 182 -6.68 4.22 20.71
CA ALA A 182 -5.34 3.87 20.25
C ALA A 182 -5.17 4.15 18.76
N GLY A 183 -6.19 3.82 17.94
CA GLY A 183 -6.18 4.08 16.51
C GLY A 183 -6.15 5.57 16.19
N GLN A 184 -6.95 6.39 16.89
CA GLN A 184 -6.87 7.84 16.74
C GLN A 184 -5.51 8.42 17.12
N ARG A 185 -4.86 7.92 18.19
CA ARG A 185 -3.50 8.35 18.53
C ARG A 185 -2.52 8.01 17.42
N ARG A 186 -2.58 6.79 16.87
CA ARG A 186 -1.73 6.39 15.73
C ARG A 186 -1.98 7.29 14.51
N LEU A 187 -3.24 7.59 14.17
CA LEU A 187 -3.55 8.51 13.07
C LEU A 187 -2.93 9.90 13.27
N ARG A 188 -3.01 10.47 14.49
CA ARG A 188 -2.39 11.77 14.81
C ARG A 188 -0.86 11.72 14.63
N LEU A 189 -0.22 10.61 14.99
CA LEU A 189 1.22 10.41 14.78
C LEU A 189 1.57 10.34 13.29
N ALA A 190 0.85 9.56 12.49
CA ALA A 190 1.06 9.49 11.04
C ALA A 190 0.88 10.85 10.36
N ILE A 191 -0.10 11.65 10.79
CA ILE A 191 -0.27 13.03 10.30
C ILE A 191 0.92 13.91 10.68
N GLY A 192 1.38 13.82 11.93
CA GLY A 192 2.56 14.55 12.40
C GLY A 192 3.80 14.21 11.56
N ASP A 193 4.04 12.93 11.31
CA ASP A 193 5.16 12.45 10.51
C ASP A 193 5.04 12.81 9.02
N ALA A 194 3.83 12.78 8.45
CA ALA A 194 3.57 13.26 7.11
C ALA A 194 3.91 14.75 6.97
N VAL A 195 3.53 15.57 7.95
CA VAL A 195 3.88 17.00 8.00
C VAL A 195 5.39 17.19 8.15
N LEU A 196 6.06 16.41 9.00
CA LEU A 196 7.51 16.54 9.23
C LEU A 196 8.36 16.04 8.04
N SER A 197 7.95 14.95 7.40
CA SER A 197 8.62 14.42 6.21
C SER A 197 8.46 15.37 5.01
N THR A 198 7.28 15.96 4.86
CA THR A 198 7.04 17.05 3.89
C THR A 198 7.66 18.38 4.33
N ALA A 199 8.04 18.57 5.61
CA ALA A 199 8.65 19.81 6.10
C ALA A 199 10.08 20.06 5.60
N SER A 200 10.76 19.06 5.04
CA SER A 200 11.94 19.29 4.20
C SER A 200 11.61 20.16 2.97
N SER A 201 10.39 19.98 2.42
CA SER A 201 9.77 20.82 1.39
C SER A 201 9.26 22.14 1.94
N PHE A 202 8.74 22.18 3.18
CA PHE A 202 8.32 23.42 3.84
C PHE A 202 9.50 24.34 4.15
N LYS A 203 10.62 23.81 4.66
CA LYS A 203 11.86 24.58 4.85
C LYS A 203 12.39 25.08 3.51
N ARG A 204 12.43 24.25 2.46
CA ARG A 204 12.80 24.68 1.10
C ARG A 204 11.87 25.76 0.55
N PHE A 205 10.56 25.63 0.75
CA PHE A 205 9.54 26.60 0.33
C PHE A 205 9.65 27.92 1.12
N MET A 206 9.89 27.84 2.44
CA MET A 206 10.10 29.00 3.30
C MET A 206 11.45 29.67 3.01
N ASP A 207 12.49 28.91 2.67
CA ASP A 207 13.81 29.42 2.27
C ASP A 207 13.75 30.03 0.86
N GLU A 208 13.02 29.45 -0.09
CA GLU A 208 12.74 30.07 -1.39
C GLU A 208 11.91 31.35 -1.27
N ARG A 209 10.90 31.35 -0.40
CA ARG A 209 10.10 32.54 -0.09
C ARG A 209 10.94 33.61 0.61
N ARG A 210 11.79 33.23 1.57
CA ARG A 210 12.72 34.13 2.25
C ARG A 210 13.76 34.68 1.29
N ALA A 211 14.25 33.87 0.35
CA ALA A 211 15.10 34.33 -0.75
C ALA A 211 14.35 35.26 -1.72
N ARG A 212 13.06 35.06 -2.00
CA ARG A 212 12.26 35.99 -2.84
C ARG A 212 11.94 37.31 -2.15
N LEU A 213 11.96 37.32 -0.81
CA LEU A 213 11.71 38.50 0.03
C LEU A 213 13.01 39.16 0.51
N ASP A 214 14.18 38.63 0.13
CA ASP A 214 15.48 39.23 0.44
C ASP A 214 15.64 40.54 -0.37
N PRO A 215 15.70 41.71 0.29
CA PRO A 215 15.82 43.00 -0.38
C PRO A 215 17.12 43.17 -1.18
N ASN A 216 18.12 42.30 -0.98
CA ASN A 216 19.39 42.32 -1.70
C ASN A 216 19.43 41.33 -2.89
N ARG A 217 18.37 40.56 -3.14
CA ARG A 217 18.36 39.60 -4.23
C ARG A 217 18.11 40.28 -5.56
N VAL A 218 19.16 40.34 -6.39
CA VAL A 218 19.05 40.75 -7.79
C VAL A 218 18.39 39.62 -8.58
N PRO A 219 17.25 39.85 -9.27
CA PRO A 219 16.67 38.84 -10.14
C PRO A 219 17.65 38.51 -11.27
N VAL A 220 17.97 37.22 -11.43
CA VAL A 220 18.70 36.77 -12.62
C VAL A 220 17.71 36.74 -13.77
N TRP A 221 17.61 37.84 -14.51
CA TRP A 221 16.91 37.87 -15.79
C TRP A 221 17.70 37.01 -16.78
N ARG A 222 17.34 35.74 -16.94
CA ARG A 222 17.78 34.97 -18.10
C ARG A 222 17.03 35.51 -19.30
N MET A 223 17.74 36.19 -20.20
CA MET A 223 17.22 36.48 -21.54
C MET A 223 16.76 35.15 -22.18
N PRO A 224 15.59 35.10 -22.82
CA PRO A 224 15.28 34.04 -23.76
C PRO A 224 16.37 34.05 -24.82
N GLN A 225 16.99 32.89 -25.09
CA GLN A 225 17.67 32.71 -26.36
C GLN A 225 16.56 32.66 -27.41
N ASP A 226 16.35 33.80 -28.07
CA ASP A 226 15.49 33.86 -29.24
C ASP A 226 15.96 32.81 -30.25
N GLY A 227 14.98 32.01 -30.67
CA GLY A 227 15.14 31.08 -31.76
C GLY A 227 15.48 31.81 -33.06
N SER A 228 16.18 31.07 -33.90
CA SER A 228 16.32 31.27 -35.34
C SER A 228 15.14 31.97 -36.02
N ALA A 229 15.43 33.02 -36.77
CA ALA A 229 14.71 33.39 -37.99
C ALA A 229 15.73 33.58 -39.13
N GLU A 230 15.52 32.84 -40.22
CA GLU A 230 16.32 32.77 -41.44
C GLU A 230 16.43 34.10 -42.19
N ALA A 231 17.58 34.30 -42.83
CA ALA A 231 17.74 34.86 -44.18
C ALA A 231 19.03 34.30 -44.78
#